data_AF-A0A353F817-F1
#
_entry.id   AF-A0A353F817-F1
#
_cell.length_a   1.000
_cell.length_b   1.000
_cell.length_c   1.000
_cell.angle_alpha   90.00
_cell.angle_beta   90.00
_cell.angle_gamma   90.00
#
_symmetry.space_group_name_H-M   'P 1'
#
loop_
_entity.id
_entity.type
_entity.pdbx_description
1 polymer ?
#
loop_
_entity_poly.entity_id
_entity_poly.type
_entity_poly.pdbx_seq_one_letter_code
_entity_poly.pdbx_strand_id
1 'polypeptide(L)'
;MPKKHHILSLLVLILGLGSCNYTKHVPEGRYILWDNTIYENGKKAPSEPYSILKQRPTGHVLGLNMDLAIYNWGNGTDSSFWSRVGEAPV
;
A
#
# COMPACT_ATOMS: atom_id res chain seq x y z
N MET A 1 -41.21 -2.51 -5.65
CA MET A 1 -40.27 -2.87 -6.74
C MET A 1 -38.86 -2.31 -6.45
N PRO A 2 -38.02 -2.96 -5.61
CA PRO A 2 -36.66 -2.45 -5.29
C PRO A 2 -35.51 -3.09 -6.08
N LYS A 3 -35.76 -4.17 -6.85
CA LYS A 3 -34.68 -5.01 -7.46
C LYS A 3 -33.76 -4.27 -8.43
N LYS A 4 -34.26 -3.27 -9.17
CA LYS A 4 -33.44 -2.51 -10.14
C LYS A 4 -32.43 -1.58 -9.45
N HIS A 5 -32.78 -1.03 -8.29
CA HIS A 5 -31.87 -0.17 -7.51
C HIS A 5 -30.72 -0.98 -6.91
N HIS A 6 -30.97 -2.20 -6.41
CA HIS A 6 -29.90 -3.08 -5.91
C HIS A 6 -28.91 -3.48 -7.01
N ILE A 7 -29.40 -3.80 -8.21
CA ILE A 7 -28.53 -4.12 -9.36
C ILE A 7 -27.69 -2.90 -9.75
N LEU A 8 -28.30 -1.71 -9.79
CA LEU A 8 -27.60 -0.47 -10.09
C LEU A 8 -26.53 -0.14 -9.02
N SER A 9 -26.87 -0.27 -7.73
CA SER A 9 -25.92 -0.06 -6.63
C SER A 9 -24.76 -1.06 -6.67
N LEU A 10 -25.03 -2.33 -6.98
CA LEU A 10 -24.00 -3.36 -7.14
C LEU A 10 -23.07 -3.03 -8.32
N LEU A 11 -23.64 -2.58 -9.44
CA LEU A 11 -22.87 -2.20 -10.62
C LEU A 11 -21.96 -0.99 -10.33
N VAL A 12 -22.47 0.03 -9.64
CA VAL A 12 -21.67 1.19 -9.20
C VAL A 12 -20.54 0.76 -8.27
N LEU A 13 -20.81 -0.15 -7.32
CA LEU A 13 -19.79 -0.65 -6.40
C LEU A 13 -18.67 -1.39 -7.14
N ILE A 14 -19.01 -2.29 -8.06
CA ILE A 14 -18.03 -3.07 -8.83
C ILE A 14 -17.16 -2.15 -9.70
N LEU A 15 -17.79 -1.18 -10.39
CA LEU A 15 -17.07 -0.21 -11.22
C LEU A 15 -16.17 0.70 -10.38
N GLY A 16 -16.62 1.11 -9.19
CA GLY A 16 -15.83 1.92 -8.26
C GLY A 16 -14.60 1.19 -7.73
N LEU A 17 -14.73 -0.10 -7.42
CA LEU A 17 -13.61 -0.93 -6.95
C LEU A 17 -12.57 -1.20 -8.06
N GLY A 18 -13.01 -1.37 -9.32
CA GLY A 18 -12.13 -1.63 -10.46
C GLY A 18 -11.26 -0.45 -10.90
N SER A 19 -11.60 0.79 -10.53
CA SER A 19 -10.84 2.00 -10.87
C SER A 19 -9.71 2.32 -9.87
N CYS A 20 -9.55 1.51 -8.82
CA CYS A 20 -8.54 1.77 -7.79
C CYS A 20 -7.13 1.47 -8.31
N ASN A 21 -6.33 2.51 -8.58
CA ASN A 21 -4.91 2.37 -8.87
C ASN A 21 -4.11 2.41 -7.56
N TYR A 22 -3.70 1.23 -7.09
CA TYR A 22 -2.97 1.06 -5.83
C TYR A 22 -1.52 1.56 -5.89
N THR A 23 -0.92 1.63 -7.08
CA THR A 23 0.47 2.07 -7.28
C THR A 23 0.54 3.47 -7.91
N LYS A 24 -0.55 4.26 -7.80
CA LYS A 24 -0.70 5.59 -8.44
C LYS A 24 0.50 6.52 -8.25
N HIS A 25 1.08 6.54 -7.05
CA HIS A 25 2.24 7.40 -6.74
C HIS A 25 3.55 6.63 -6.58
N VAL A 26 3.58 5.33 -6.91
CA VAL A 26 4.84 4.56 -6.95
C VAL A 26 5.55 4.92 -8.26
N PRO A 27 6.82 5.35 -8.23
CA PRO A 27 7.54 5.68 -9.46
C PRO A 27 7.68 4.46 -10.38
N GLU A 28 7.69 4.69 -11.68
CA GLU A 28 7.87 3.62 -12.67
C GLU A 28 9.19 2.86 -12.44
N GLY A 29 9.13 1.53 -12.51
CA GLY A 29 10.28 0.66 -12.25
C GLY A 29 10.70 0.56 -10.78
N ARG A 30 9.92 1.13 -9.84
CA ARG A 30 10.12 0.98 -8.39
C ARG A 30 9.09 0.03 -7.80
N TYR A 31 9.46 -0.59 -6.68
CA TYR A 31 8.62 -1.54 -5.95
C TYR A 31 8.59 -1.15 -4.48
N ILE A 32 7.47 -1.43 -3.82
CA ILE A 32 7.30 -1.23 -2.38
C ILE A 32 8.04 -2.35 -1.65
N LEU A 33 8.76 -1.99 -0.59
CA LEU A 33 9.40 -2.96 0.28
C LEU A 33 8.37 -3.64 1.19
N TRP A 34 8.02 -4.89 0.85
CA TRP A 34 7.07 -5.70 1.62
C TRP A 34 7.69 -6.43 2.80
N ASP A 35 8.89 -6.99 2.63
CA ASP A 35 9.61 -7.71 3.69
C ASP A 35 11.12 -7.69 3.41
N ASN A 36 11.91 -7.89 4.46
CA ASN A 36 13.35 -8.07 4.40
C ASN A 36 13.70 -9.50 4.81
N THR A 37 14.50 -10.20 4.01
CA THR A 37 15.07 -11.50 4.42
C THR A 37 16.58 -11.43 4.40
N ILE A 38 17.20 -11.65 5.57
CA ILE A 38 18.65 -11.63 5.73
C ILE A 38 19.15 -13.07 5.84
N TYR A 39 20.22 -13.38 5.10
CA TYR A 39 20.88 -14.68 5.13
C TYR A 39 22.30 -14.54 5.66
N GLU A 40 22.69 -15.47 6.53
CA GLU A 40 24.05 -15.63 7.05
C GLU A 40 24.49 -17.07 6.77
N ASN A 41 25.60 -17.26 6.04
CA ASN A 41 26.11 -18.58 5.65
C ASN A 41 25.05 -19.51 5.03
N GLY A 42 24.16 -18.96 4.18
CA GLY A 42 23.11 -19.70 3.49
C GLY A 42 21.91 -20.09 4.37
N LYS A 43 21.84 -19.63 5.62
CA LYS A 43 20.69 -19.84 6.51
C LYS A 43 20.06 -18.50 6.87
N LYS A 44 18.78 -18.51 7.27
CA LYS A 44 18.09 -17.31 7.74
C LYS A 44 18.82 -16.76 8.97
N ALA A 45 19.16 -15.48 8.92
CA ALA A 45 19.89 -14.82 9.99
C ALA A 45 19.05 -14.75 11.29
N PRO A 46 19.71 -14.69 12.46
CA PRO A 46 19.04 -14.41 13.74
C PRO A 46 18.43 -12.99 13.74
N SER A 47 17.79 -12.59 14.83
CA SER A 47 17.10 -11.28 14.91
C SER A 47 18.04 -10.07 14.96
N GLU A 48 19.30 -10.26 15.35
CA GLU A 48 20.23 -9.13 15.59
C GLU A 48 20.51 -8.31 14.33
N PRO A 49 20.80 -8.88 13.14
CA PRO A 49 21.00 -8.10 11.91
C PRO A 49 19.77 -7.27 11.49
N TYR A 50 18.55 -7.75 11.81
CA TYR A 50 17.32 -7.02 11.53
C TYR A 50 17.18 -5.75 12.38
N SER A 51 17.83 -5.69 13.53
CA SER A 51 17.83 -4.49 14.40
C SER A 51 18.67 -3.36 13.80
N ILE A 52 19.72 -3.70 13.05
CA ILE A 52 20.65 -2.76 12.41
C ILE A 52 20.10 -2.27 11.06
N LEU A 53 19.25 -3.07 10.42
CA LEU A 53 18.66 -2.73 9.13
C LEU A 53 17.80 -1.46 9.23
N LYS A 54 18.23 -0.41 8.51
CA LYS A 54 17.54 0.89 8.47
C LYS A 54 16.27 0.84 7.61
N GLN A 55 16.26 0.02 6.57
CA GLN A 55 15.08 -0.18 5.73
C GLN A 55 14.03 -0.97 6.52
N ARG A 56 12.86 -0.38 6.69
CA ARG A 56 11.71 -1.04 7.31
C ARG A 56 10.68 -1.35 6.23
N PRO A 57 10.09 -2.56 6.22
CA PRO A 57 8.97 -2.83 5.34
C PRO A 57 7.81 -1.90 5.70
N THR A 58 7.07 -1.46 4.69
CA THR A 58 5.94 -0.56 4.92
C THR A 58 4.78 -1.37 5.52
N GLY A 59 4.09 -0.80 6.51
CA GLY A 59 3.08 -1.53 7.31
C GLY A 59 1.90 -2.02 6.47
N HIS A 60 1.53 -3.29 6.60
CA HIS A 60 0.44 -3.88 5.83
C HIS A 60 -0.62 -4.57 6.68
N VAL A 61 -1.88 -4.31 6.36
CA VAL A 61 -3.08 -4.91 6.99
C VAL A 61 -3.85 -5.65 5.90
N LEU A 62 -4.14 -6.93 6.12
CA LEU A 62 -4.85 -7.79 5.15
C LEU A 62 -4.21 -7.82 3.74
N GLY A 63 -2.89 -7.72 3.66
CA GLY A 63 -2.16 -7.70 2.37
C GLY A 63 -2.22 -6.36 1.63
N LEU A 64 -2.71 -5.30 2.28
CA LEU A 64 -2.69 -3.94 1.77
C LEU A 64 -1.78 -3.08 2.64
N ASN A 65 -0.86 -2.38 2.02
CA ASN A 65 -0.14 -1.27 2.62
C ASN A 65 -1.10 -0.08 2.88
N MET A 66 -1.45 0.13 4.16
CA MET A 66 -2.46 1.14 4.54
C MET A 66 -1.92 2.56 4.39
N ASP A 67 -0.63 2.75 4.67
CA ASP A 67 0.02 4.06 4.59
C ASP A 67 0.03 4.56 3.15
N LEU A 68 0.38 3.69 2.20
CA LEU A 68 0.31 3.99 0.78
C LEU A 68 -1.13 4.18 0.30
N ALA A 69 -2.08 3.39 0.80
CA ALA A 69 -3.49 3.54 0.43
C ALA A 69 -4.02 4.94 0.81
N ILE A 70 -3.70 5.41 2.01
CA ILE A 70 -4.05 6.74 2.50
C ILE A 70 -3.31 7.82 1.69
N TYR A 71 -2.00 7.62 1.44
CA TYR A 71 -1.20 8.55 0.64
C TYR A 71 -1.78 8.75 -0.77
N ASN A 72 -2.30 7.68 -1.38
CA ASN A 72 -2.91 7.70 -2.72
C ASN A 72 -4.22 8.49 -2.82
N TRP A 73 -4.91 8.75 -1.70
CA TRP A 73 -6.06 9.66 -1.65
C TRP A 73 -5.66 11.13 -1.74
N GLY A 74 -4.39 11.42 -1.47
CA GLY A 74 -3.80 12.75 -1.65
C GLY A 74 -3.40 13.04 -3.09
N ASN A 75 -2.63 14.13 -3.23
CA ASN A 75 -2.08 14.58 -4.51
C ASN A 75 -0.62 14.13 -4.73
N GLY A 76 -0.08 13.31 -3.84
CA GLY A 76 1.32 12.88 -3.90
C GLY A 76 2.32 13.98 -3.53
N THR A 77 1.88 15.01 -2.81
CA THR A 77 2.72 16.09 -2.29
C THR A 77 2.29 16.44 -0.86
N ASP A 78 3.21 16.94 -0.04
CA ASP A 78 2.94 17.27 1.37
C ASP A 78 1.91 18.40 1.59
N SER A 79 1.39 18.98 0.51
CA SER A 79 0.38 20.04 0.58
C SER A 79 -1.01 19.51 0.94
N SER A 80 -1.29 18.22 0.77
CA SER A 80 -2.62 17.64 1.06
C SER A 80 -2.64 16.93 2.43
N PHE A 81 -3.77 17.02 3.13
CA PHE A 81 -3.96 16.35 4.43
C PHE A 81 -3.65 14.84 4.34
N TRP A 82 -4.18 14.16 3.32
CA TRP A 82 -4.01 12.73 3.14
C TRP A 82 -2.56 12.32 2.87
N SER A 83 -1.80 13.12 2.11
CA SER A 83 -0.37 12.88 1.89
C SER A 83 0.48 13.06 3.14
N ARG A 84 -0.01 13.78 4.16
CA ARG A 84 0.67 13.94 5.47
C ARG A 84 0.32 12.82 6.46
N VAL A 85 -0.84 12.20 6.32
CA VAL A 85 -1.29 11.09 7.18
C VAL A 85 -0.76 9.75 6.67
N GLY A 86 -0.74 9.56 5.35
CA GLY A 86 -0.08 8.42 4.74
C GLY A 86 1.43 8.64 4.58
N GLU A 87 2.13 7.62 4.11
CA GLU A 87 3.55 7.70 3.79
C GLU A 87 3.77 7.60 2.28
N ALA A 88 4.74 8.38 1.78
CA ALA A 88 5.17 8.27 0.39
C ALA A 88 5.79 6.87 0.15
N PRO A 89 5.61 6.29 -1.05
CA PRO A 89 6.25 5.02 -1.38
C PRO A 89 7.77 5.20 -1.43
N VAL A 90 8.50 4.45 -0.59
CA VAL A 90 9.97 4.44 -0.48
C VAL A 90 10.59 3.23 -1.16
#